data_AF-A0A954S8Q9-F1
#
_entry.id   AF-A0A954S8Q9-F1
#
_cell.length_a   1.000
_cell.length_b   1.000
_cell.length_c   1.000
_cell.angle_alpha   90.00
_cell.angle_beta   90.00
_cell.angle_gamma   90.00
#
_symmetry.space_group_name_H-M   'P 1'
#
loop_
_entity.id
_entity.type
_entity.pdbx_description
1 polymer ?
#
loop_
_entity_poly.entity_id
_entity_poly.type
_entity_poly.pdbx_seq_one_letter_code
_entity_poly.pdbx_strand_id
1 'polypeptide(L)'
;MSIELSMTIEDLKIDFEHLPGDGPLDETDVSLRAYLANLSESHLREYNAAWSDDRVIEWDGNFRNDGVLMLVCCERDVDVREFRTVLERHLAYRLTVEDE
;
A
#
# COMPACT_ATOMS: atom_id res chain seq x y z
N MET A 1 38.80 -11.87 12.64
CA MET A 1 37.45 -12.41 12.89
C MET A 1 36.54 -11.82 11.83
N SER A 2 36.36 -12.54 10.73
CA SER A 2 35.46 -12.15 9.65
C SER A 2 34.05 -12.57 10.05
N ILE A 3 33.16 -11.60 10.15
CA ILE A 3 31.74 -11.85 10.39
C ILE A 3 31.10 -11.87 9.00
N GLU A 4 30.86 -13.07 8.48
CA GLU A 4 30.00 -13.26 7.32
C GLU A 4 28.56 -13.17 7.79
N LEU A 5 27.99 -11.96 7.74
CA LEU A 5 26.56 -11.76 7.93
C LEU A 5 25.90 -12.07 6.59
N SER A 6 25.50 -13.32 6.40
CA SER A 6 24.55 -13.71 5.37
C SER A 6 23.20 -13.05 5.68
N MET A 7 23.03 -11.81 5.23
CA MET A 7 21.76 -11.11 5.29
C MET A 7 20.87 -11.71 4.21
N THR A 8 20.11 -12.74 4.61
CA THR A 8 19.06 -13.33 3.78
C THR A 8 18.06 -12.24 3.41
N ILE A 9 17.73 -12.13 2.12
CA ILE A 9 16.78 -11.16 1.52
C ILE A 9 15.34 -11.29 2.08
N GLU A 10 15.12 -12.17 3.05
CA GLU A 10 13.82 -12.45 3.68
C GLU A 10 13.41 -11.45 4.78
N ASP A 11 14.24 -10.45 5.11
CA ASP A 11 13.96 -9.46 6.17
C ASP A 11 14.02 -7.99 5.69
N LEU A 12 13.80 -7.72 4.40
CA LEU A 12 13.43 -6.37 3.95
C LEU A 12 11.93 -6.16 4.27
N LYS A 13 11.62 -6.17 5.56
CA LYS A 13 10.34 -5.70 6.08
C LYS A 13 10.35 -4.19 5.92
N ILE A 14 9.99 -3.73 4.73
CA ILE A 14 9.88 -2.30 4.46
C ILE A 14 8.91 -1.72 5.49
N ASP A 15 9.43 -0.82 6.32
CA ASP A 15 8.69 -0.14 7.37
C ASP A 15 7.82 0.95 6.73
N PHE A 16 6.75 0.52 6.06
CA PHE A 16 5.77 1.41 5.44
C PHE A 16 5.06 2.30 6.47
N GLU A 17 5.15 1.97 7.76
CA GLU A 17 4.59 2.72 8.89
C GLU A 17 5.36 4.02 9.17
N HIS A 18 6.61 4.16 8.70
CA HIS A 18 7.42 5.36 8.93
C HIS A 18 8.10 5.90 7.65
N LEU A 19 7.34 6.08 6.56
CA LEU A 19 7.87 6.79 5.39
C LEU A 19 8.21 8.25 5.76
N PRO A 20 9.45 8.71 5.51
CA PRO A 20 9.84 10.09 5.82
C PRO A 20 9.12 11.07 4.87
N GLY A 21 8.22 11.91 5.42
CA GLY A 21 7.62 13.04 4.69
C GLY A 21 6.09 13.17 4.74
N ASP A 22 5.36 12.19 5.26
CA ASP A 22 3.87 12.19 5.25
C ASP A 22 3.20 12.95 6.41
N GLY A 23 3.95 13.56 7.33
CA GLY A 23 3.37 14.11 8.56
C GLY A 23 2.96 12.99 9.53
N PRO A 24 2.12 13.26 10.56
CA PRO A 24 1.60 12.20 11.42
C PRO A 24 0.65 11.32 10.61
N LEU A 25 1.09 10.10 10.27
CA LEU A 25 0.20 9.06 9.75
C LEU A 25 -0.81 8.72 10.83
N ASP A 26 -2.08 8.72 10.47
CA ASP A 26 -3.15 8.29 11.36
C ASP A 26 -3.30 6.75 11.31
N GLU A 27 -4.10 6.18 12.21
CA GLU A 27 -4.28 4.73 12.28
C GLU A 27 -4.88 4.18 10.97
N THR A 28 -5.59 5.01 10.22
CA THR A 28 -6.18 4.64 8.93
C THR A 28 -5.13 4.51 7.84
N ASP A 29 -4.19 5.44 7.76
CA ASP A 29 -3.08 5.41 6.81
C ASP A 29 -2.20 4.17 7.04
N VAL A 30 -1.93 3.83 8.30
CA VAL A 30 -1.18 2.62 8.66
C VAL A 30 -1.94 1.36 8.22
N SER A 31 -3.21 1.24 8.59
CA SER A 31 -4.06 0.11 8.20
C SER A 31 -4.18 -0.03 6.68
N LEU A 32 -4.31 1.07 5.95
CA LEU A 32 -4.38 1.11 4.49
C LEU A 32 -3.07 0.63 3.85
N ARG A 33 -1.92 1.09 4.35
CA ARG A 33 -0.61 0.63 3.86
C ARG A 33 -0.38 -0.85 4.14
N ALA A 34 -0.79 -1.34 5.31
CA ALA A 34 -0.73 -2.75 5.64
C ALA A 34 -1.62 -3.59 4.71
N TYR A 35 -2.83 -3.11 4.39
CA TYR A 35 -3.71 -3.73 3.42
C TYR A 35 -3.05 -3.83 2.03
N LEU A 36 -2.50 -2.72 1.52
CA LEU A 36 -1.81 -2.68 0.24
C LEU A 36 -0.56 -3.56 0.20
N ALA A 37 0.21 -3.61 1.29
CA ALA A 37 1.39 -4.46 1.40
C ALA A 37 1.03 -5.96 1.37
N ASN A 38 -0.19 -6.32 1.81
CA ASN A 38 -0.70 -7.68 1.77
C ASN A 38 -1.28 -8.07 0.39
N LEU A 39 -1.51 -7.10 -0.52
CA LEU A 39 -1.88 -7.40 -1.91
C LEU A 39 -0.71 -8.09 -2.62
N SER A 40 -1.03 -9.11 -3.42
CA SER A 40 -0.02 -9.81 -4.20
C SER A 40 0.52 -8.93 -5.33
N GLU A 41 1.80 -9.11 -5.68
CA GLU A 41 2.41 -8.36 -6.78
C GLU A 41 1.66 -8.53 -8.10
N SER A 42 1.13 -9.73 -8.36
CA SER A 42 0.33 -9.99 -9.55
C SER A 42 -0.91 -9.10 -9.60
N HIS A 43 -1.58 -8.93 -8.46
CA HIS A 43 -2.76 -8.08 -8.35
C HIS A 43 -2.36 -6.62 -8.56
N LEU A 44 -1.32 -6.15 -7.86
CA LEU A 44 -0.79 -4.79 -8.00
C LEU A 44 -0.34 -4.44 -9.43
N ARG A 45 0.19 -5.39 -10.20
CA ARG A 45 0.57 -5.18 -11.61
C ARG A 45 -0.62 -5.01 -12.55
N GLU A 46 -1.80 -5.47 -12.16
CA GLU A 46 -3.02 -5.25 -12.95
C GLU A 46 -3.51 -3.81 -12.82
N TYR A 47 -3.17 -3.11 -11.73
CA TYR A 47 -3.59 -1.73 -11.50
C TYR A 47 -3.18 -0.82 -12.66
N ASN A 48 -4.12 0.02 -13.09
CA ASN A 48 -3.88 1.03 -14.11
C ASN A 48 -4.41 2.40 -13.64
N ALA A 49 -3.51 3.38 -13.57
CA ALA A 49 -3.84 4.74 -13.16
C ALA A 49 -4.85 5.44 -14.09
N ALA A 50 -5.06 4.96 -15.32
CA ALA A 50 -6.09 5.48 -16.22
C ALA A 50 -7.51 4.93 -15.94
N TRP A 51 -7.66 4.00 -14.99
CA TRP A 51 -8.96 3.46 -14.63
C TRP A 51 -9.86 4.49 -13.95
N SER A 52 -11.17 4.35 -14.17
CA SER A 52 -12.18 5.08 -13.43
C SER A 52 -12.27 4.56 -12.00
N ASP A 53 -12.78 5.39 -11.10
CA ASP A 53 -12.99 5.06 -9.69
C ASP A 53 -13.84 3.78 -9.54
N ASP A 54 -14.93 3.64 -10.29
CA ASP A 54 -15.75 2.42 -10.30
C ASP A 54 -14.96 1.17 -10.71
N ARG A 55 -14.02 1.32 -11.65
CA ARG A 55 -13.23 0.19 -12.14
C ARG A 55 -12.19 -0.24 -11.11
N VAL A 56 -11.63 0.71 -10.37
CA VAL A 56 -10.72 0.43 -9.24
C VAL A 56 -11.47 -0.27 -8.12
N ILE A 57 -12.70 0.18 -7.81
CA ILE A 57 -13.60 -0.45 -6.82
C ILE A 57 -13.88 -1.91 -7.20
N GLU A 58 -14.25 -2.17 -8.45
CA GLU A 58 -14.48 -3.54 -8.95
C GLU A 58 -13.23 -4.42 -8.93
N TRP A 59 -12.07 -3.83 -9.26
CA TRP A 59 -10.79 -4.55 -9.32
C TRP A 59 -10.31 -4.98 -7.94
N ASP A 60 -10.36 -4.05 -6.97
CA ASP A 60 -9.96 -4.31 -5.59
C ASP A 60 -10.92 -5.31 -4.92
N GLY A 61 -12.23 -5.18 -5.18
CA GLY A 61 -13.25 -6.12 -4.71
C GLY A 61 -13.47 -6.11 -3.19
N ASN A 62 -12.76 -5.24 -2.45
CA ASN A 62 -12.89 -5.05 -1.01
C ASN A 62 -13.61 -3.74 -0.65
N PHE A 63 -14.08 -2.99 -1.65
CA PHE A 63 -14.94 -1.84 -1.45
C PHE A 63 -16.39 -2.24 -1.12
N ARG A 64 -17.02 -1.46 -0.25
CA ARG A 64 -18.45 -1.53 0.07
C ARG A 64 -19.31 -0.92 -1.03
N ASN A 65 -20.61 -1.19 -1.00
CA ASN A 65 -21.61 -0.62 -1.92
C ASN A 65 -21.71 0.92 -1.86
N ASP A 66 -21.17 1.56 -0.83
CA ASP A 66 -21.10 3.02 -0.69
C ASP A 66 -19.77 3.62 -1.16
N GLY A 67 -18.89 2.82 -1.77
CA GLY A 67 -17.63 3.28 -2.35
C GLY A 67 -16.50 3.47 -1.32
N VAL A 68 -16.68 2.95 -0.11
CA VAL A 68 -15.68 2.97 0.97
C VAL A 68 -14.95 1.64 1.04
N LEU A 69 -13.63 1.68 1.20
CA LEU A 69 -12.81 0.48 1.38
C LEU A 69 -13.13 -0.22 2.71
N MET A 70 -13.31 -1.54 2.69
CA MET A 70 -13.43 -2.35 3.91
C MET A 70 -12.07 -2.52 4.59
N LEU A 71 -11.68 -1.54 5.40
CA LEU A 71 -10.54 -1.66 6.30
C LEU A 71 -11.00 -2.04 7.71
N VAL A 72 -10.25 -2.94 8.33
CA VAL A 72 -10.45 -3.31 9.73
C VAL A 72 -9.60 -2.39 10.59
N CYS A 73 -10.19 -1.80 11.64
CA CYS A 73 -9.53 -0.86 12.55
C CYS A 73 -9.03 0.43 11.85
N CYS A 74 -9.96 1.19 11.28
CA CYS A 74 -9.70 2.54 10.78
C CYS A 74 -10.55 3.58 11.56
N GLU A 75 -9.96 4.74 11.81
CA GLU A 75 -10.62 5.88 12.48
C GLU A 75 -11.50 6.69 11.52
N ARG A 76 -11.31 6.53 10.21
CA ARG A 76 -12.10 7.18 9.16
C ARG A 76 -12.36 6.24 7.97
N ASP A 77 -13.42 6.54 7.23
CA ASP A 77 -13.73 5.86 5.97
C ASP A 77 -12.72 6.29 4.89
N VAL A 78 -12.23 5.33 4.11
CA VAL A 78 -11.32 5.58 2.97
C VAL A 78 -12.10 5.47 1.68
N ASP A 79 -12.15 6.57 0.93
CA ASP A 79 -12.74 6.57 -0.41
C ASP A 79 -11.72 6.12 -1.47
N VAL A 80 -12.23 5.74 -2.64
CA VAL A 80 -11.44 5.28 -3.77
C VAL A 80 -10.34 6.24 -4.21
N ARG A 81 -10.53 7.56 -4.11
CA ARG A 81 -9.52 8.56 -4.52
C ARG A 81 -8.34 8.55 -3.57
N GLU A 82 -8.62 8.45 -2.28
CA GLU A 82 -7.59 8.35 -1.27
C GLU A 82 -6.84 7.03 -1.39
N PHE A 83 -7.59 5.92 -1.53
CA PHE A 83 -7.01 4.60 -1.79
C PHE A 83 -6.03 4.64 -2.97
N ARG A 84 -6.43 5.25 -4.09
CA ARG A 84 -5.57 5.41 -5.28
C ARG A 84 -4.33 6.23 -4.98
N THR A 85 -4.47 7.33 -4.25
CA THR A 85 -3.34 8.20 -3.89
C THR A 85 -2.30 7.42 -3.07
N VAL A 86 -2.74 6.63 -2.10
CA VAL A 86 -1.83 5.83 -1.25
C VAL A 86 -1.27 4.63 -2.01
N LEU A 87 -2.06 3.99 -2.89
CA LEU A 87 -1.61 2.92 -3.77
C LEU A 87 -0.49 3.40 -4.71
N GLU A 88 -0.66 4.56 -5.35
CA GLU A 88 0.36 5.12 -6.25
C GLU A 88 1.64 5.49 -5.50
N ARG A 89 1.52 6.02 -4.28
CA ARG A 89 2.68 6.25 -3.40
C ARG A 89 3.37 4.94 -3.01
N HIS A 90 2.60 3.90 -2.67
CA HIS A 90 3.13 2.58 -2.33
C HIS A 90 3.91 1.97 -3.52
N LEU A 91 3.35 2.06 -4.74
CA LEU A 91 3.99 1.61 -5.96
C LEU A 91 5.25 2.42 -6.27
N ALA A 92 5.20 3.75 -6.14
CA ALA A 92 6.35 4.63 -6.33
C ALA A 92 7.47 4.32 -5.33
N TYR A 93 7.14 4.07 -4.06
CA TYR A 93 8.13 3.71 -3.06
C TYR A 93 8.80 2.37 -3.39
N ARG A 94 8.03 1.35 -3.79
CA ARG A 94 8.60 0.06 -4.24
C ARG A 94 9.59 0.24 -5.39
N LEU A 95 9.23 1.05 -6.39
CA LEU A 95 10.10 1.35 -7.53
C LEU A 95 11.40 2.08 -7.12
N THR A 96 11.37 2.90 -6.06
CA THR A 96 12.58 3.60 -5.58
C THR A 96 13.55 2.72 -4.81
N VAL A 97 13.09 1.64 -4.15
CA VAL A 97 13.98 0.73 -3.38
C VAL A 97 14.69 -0.27 -4.29
N GLU A 98 14.23 -0.47 -5.53
CA GLU A 98 14.87 -1.37 -6.50
C GLU A 98 16.12 -0.77 -7.19
N ASP A 99 16.47 0.50 -6.92
CA ASP A 99 17.59 1.22 -7.58
C ASP A 99 18.86 1.40 -6.70
N GLU A 100 18.94 0.81 -5.50
CA GLU A 100 20.15 0.84 -4.63
C GLU A 100 20.76 -0.54 -4.31
#